data_AF-D8DZ66-F1
#
_entry.id   AF-D8DZ66-F1
#
_cell.length_a   1.000
_cell.length_b   1.000
_cell.length_c   1.000
_cell.angle_alpha   90.00
_cell.angle_beta   90.00
_cell.angle_gamma   90.00
#
_symmetry.space_group_name_H-M   'P 1'
#
loop_
_entity.id
_entity.type
_entity.pdbx_description
1 polymer ?
#
loop_
_entity_poly.entity_id
_entity_poly.type
_entity_poly.pdbx_seq_one_letter_code
_entity_poly.pdbx_strand_id
1 'polypeptide(L)'
;MKLKKGFVLREVCGERVIMGEGLGAINFGKLLTLNETAAWLWQQAQNMGDFTIEALAERLCEEYNVTAEEAKVDVAELVAEWQKVDVVE
;
A
#
# COMPACT_ATOMS: atom_id res chain seq x y z
N MET A 1 1.94 11.15 -4.97
CA MET A 1 0.64 10.46 -4.80
C MET A 1 0.46 10.20 -3.32
N LYS A 2 -0.78 10.07 -2.85
CA LYS A 2 -1.09 9.89 -1.42
C LYS A 2 -2.21 8.87 -1.25
N LEU A 3 -2.25 8.22 -0.09
CA LEU A 3 -3.34 7.29 0.24
C LEU A 3 -4.64 8.07 0.44
N LYS A 4 -5.74 7.59 -0.12
CA LYS A 4 -7.05 8.21 0.12
C LYS A 4 -7.45 8.09 1.58
N LYS A 5 -8.10 9.12 2.10
CA LYS A 5 -8.67 9.08 3.45
C LYS A 5 -9.86 8.12 3.50
N GLY A 6 -10.05 7.47 4.65
CA GLY A 6 -11.13 6.49 4.81
C GLY A 6 -10.77 5.10 4.32
N PHE A 7 -9.48 4.77 4.22
CA PHE A 7 -8.98 3.40 4.12
C PHE A 7 -8.02 3.13 5.28
N VAL A 8 -8.19 1.97 5.93
CA VAL A 8 -7.38 1.55 7.06
C VAL A 8 -6.86 0.14 6.84
N LEU A 9 -5.63 -0.11 7.28
CA LEU A 9 -5.06 -1.45 7.33
C LEU A 9 -5.52 -2.13 8.62
N ARG A 10 -6.14 -3.31 8.52
CA ARG A 10 -6.57 -4.14 9.65
C ARG A 10 -5.99 -5.53 9.52
N GLU A 11 -5.73 -6.18 10.65
CA GLU A 11 -5.40 -7.59 10.69
C GLU A 11 -6.65 -8.40 11.02
N VAL A 12 -6.99 -9.37 10.18
CA VAL A 12 -8.16 -10.25 10.34
C VAL A 12 -7.67 -11.68 10.12
N CYS A 13 -7.81 -12.53 11.14
CA CYS A 13 -7.39 -13.95 11.06
C CYS A 13 -5.92 -14.17 10.63
N GLY A 14 -5.02 -13.23 10.93
CA GLY A 14 -3.60 -13.27 10.54
C GLY A 14 -3.34 -12.73 9.12
N GLU A 15 -4.37 -12.31 8.40
CA GLU A 15 -4.26 -11.64 7.10
C GLU A 15 -4.34 -10.13 7.27
N ARG A 16 -3.55 -9.39 6.47
CA ARG A 16 -3.52 -7.92 6.50
C ARG A 16 -4.41 -7.41 5.38
N VAL A 17 -5.48 -6.69 5.73
CA VAL A 17 -6.54 -6.31 4.80
C VAL A 17 -6.77 -4.80 4.84
N ILE A 18 -6.87 -4.18 3.67
CA ILE A 18 -7.28 -2.79 3.56
C ILE A 18 -8.81 -2.73 3.57
N MET A 19 -9.37 -1.97 4.52
CA MET A 19 -10.81 -1.78 4.70
C MET A 19 -11.18 -0.31 4.54
N GLY A 20 -12.28 -0.04 3.85
CA GLY A 20 -12.87 1.30 3.79
C GLY A 20 -13.60 1.65 5.09
N GLU A 21 -13.33 2.82 5.66
CA GLU A 21 -14.07 3.45 6.76
C GLU A 21 -14.79 4.72 6.27
N GLY A 22 -15.96 5.02 6.84
CA GLY A 22 -16.76 6.19 6.47
C GLY A 22 -17.24 6.15 5.03
N LEU A 23 -16.97 7.19 4.22
CA LEU A 23 -17.32 7.20 2.79
C LEU A 23 -16.57 6.12 1.99
N GLY A 24 -15.37 5.72 2.43
CA GLY A 24 -14.62 4.60 1.84
C GLY A 24 -15.34 3.27 2.03
N ALA A 25 -16.19 3.15 3.05
CA ALA A 25 -16.98 1.94 3.29
C ALA A 25 -18.09 1.72 2.23
N ILE A 26 -18.47 2.75 1.45
CA ILE A 26 -19.41 2.58 0.34
C ILE A 26 -18.75 1.75 -0.80
N ASN A 27 -17.42 1.75 -0.88
CA ASN A 27 -16.61 0.91 -1.76
C ASN A 27 -16.15 -0.41 -1.10
N PHE A 28 -16.91 -0.92 -0.11
CA PHE A 28 -16.57 -2.16 0.64
C PHE A 28 -16.37 -3.41 -0.25
N GLY A 29 -16.82 -3.38 -1.50
CA GLY A 29 -16.60 -4.46 -2.46
C GLY A 29 -15.14 -4.66 -2.88
N LYS A 30 -14.22 -3.76 -2.50
CA LYS A 30 -12.80 -3.84 -2.85
C LYS A 30 -11.95 -4.16 -1.61
N LEU A 31 -12.06 -5.39 -1.13
CA LEU A 31 -11.12 -5.93 -0.12
C LEU A 31 -9.80 -6.24 -0.82
N LEU A 32 -8.72 -5.59 -0.37
CA LEU A 32 -7.37 -5.90 -0.82
C LEU A 32 -6.62 -6.60 0.31
N THR A 33 -6.31 -7.88 0.09
CA THR A 33 -5.44 -8.65 0.98
C THR A 33 -3.99 -8.37 0.63
N LEU A 34 -3.20 -8.03 1.64
CA LEU A 34 -1.79 -7.72 1.51
C LEU A 34 -0.96 -8.84 2.12
N ASN A 35 0.10 -9.23 1.42
CA ASN A 35 1.17 -9.97 2.03
C ASN A 35 1.94 -9.07 3.01
N GLU A 36 2.95 -9.64 3.67
CA GLU A 36 3.62 -8.93 4.74
C GLU A 36 4.35 -7.66 4.29
N THR A 37 5.09 -7.77 3.19
CA THR A 37 5.86 -6.68 2.57
C THR A 37 4.96 -5.57 2.06
N ALA A 38 3.86 -5.92 1.40
CA ALA A 38 2.93 -4.94 0.86
C ALA A 38 2.17 -4.19 1.96
N ALA A 39 1.84 -4.87 3.07
CA ALA A 39 1.27 -4.23 4.25
C ALA A 39 2.27 -3.30 4.96
N TRP A 40 3.56 -3.64 4.95
CA TRP A 40 4.60 -2.76 5.45
C TRP A 40 4.75 -1.51 4.57
N LEU A 41 4.80 -1.68 3.24
CA LEU A 41 4.85 -0.56 2.28
C LEU A 41 3.65 0.37 2.39
N TRP A 42 2.44 -0.18 2.62
CA TRP A 42 1.25 0.62 2.90
C TRP A 42 1.44 1.52 4.13
N GLN A 43 2.01 1.00 5.21
CA GLN A 43 2.30 1.78 6.42
C GLN A 43 3.36 2.86 6.15
N GLN A 44 4.40 2.56 5.36
CA GLN A 44 5.38 3.57 4.97
C GLN A 44 4.73 4.70 4.15
N ALA A 45 3.90 4.36 3.16
CA ALA A 45 3.14 5.32 2.36
C ALA A 45 2.23 6.20 3.23
N GLN A 46 1.55 5.60 4.22
CA GLN A 46 0.71 6.33 5.17
C GLN A 46 1.52 7.31 6.02
N ASN A 47 2.70 6.91 6.49
CA ASN A 47 3.57 7.75 7.32
C ASN A 47 4.23 8.89 6.55
N MET A 48 4.51 8.70 5.25
CA MET A 48 5.04 9.74 4.37
C MET A 48 3.98 10.79 3.99
N GLY A 49 2.71 10.39 3.95
CA GLY A 49 1.63 11.20 3.41
C GLY A 49 1.67 11.24 1.88
N ASP A 50 2.49 12.14 1.33
CA ASP A 50 2.81 12.18 -0.10
C ASP A 50 4.05 11.33 -0.38
N PHE A 51 3.91 10.37 -1.30
CA PHE A 51 4.96 9.44 -1.67
C PHE A 51 5.11 9.32 -3.19
N THR A 52 6.25 8.75 -3.60
CA THR A 52 6.55 8.33 -4.97
C THR A 52 6.98 6.87 -4.99
N ILE A 53 6.99 6.26 -6.18
CA ILE A 53 7.48 4.89 -6.38
C ILE A 53 8.95 4.79 -5.95
N GLU A 54 9.77 5.80 -6.27
CA GLU A 54 11.18 5.84 -5.90
C GLU A 54 11.38 5.90 -4.39
N ALA A 55 10.61 6.72 -3.68
CA ALA A 55 10.71 6.85 -2.22
C ALA A 55 10.32 5.55 -1.51
N LEU A 56 9.27 4.86 -1.98
CA LEU A 56 8.86 3.58 -1.42
C LEU A 56 9.86 2.46 -1.77
N ALA A 57 10.43 2.46 -2.98
CA ALA A 57 11.46 1.50 -3.38
C ALA A 57 12.75 1.68 -2.56
N GLU A 58 13.13 2.92 -2.25
CA GLU A 58 14.25 3.21 -1.35
C GLU A 58 14.01 2.60 0.03
N ARG A 59 12.82 2.79 0.62
CA ARG A 59 12.47 2.14 1.89
C ARG A 59 12.49 0.63 1.82
N LEU A 60 12.05 0.05 0.71
CA LEU A 60 12.09 -1.39 0.53
C LEU A 60 13.53 -1.90 0.51
N CYS A 61 14.46 -1.20 -0.16
CA CYS A 61 15.89 -1.55 -0.16
C CYS A 61 16.58 -1.33 1.19
N GLU A 62 16.11 -0.38 2.00
CA GLU A 62 16.64 -0.14 3.35
C GLU A 62 16.26 -1.26 4.33
N GLU A 63 15.00 -1.73 4.27
CA GLU A 63 14.47 -2.75 5.17
C GLU A 63 14.77 -4.17 4.68
N TYR A 64 14.73 -4.39 3.37
CA TYR A 64 14.91 -5.68 2.73
C TYR A 64 16.14 -5.68 1.83
N ASN A 65 16.86 -6.81 1.81
CA ASN A 65 18.05 -6.97 1.00
C ASN A 65 17.70 -7.28 -0.48
N VAL A 66 17.07 -6.31 -1.14
CA VAL A 66 16.65 -6.35 -2.56
C VAL A 66 17.37 -5.25 -3.35
N THR A 67 17.55 -5.46 -4.65
CA THR A 67 18.16 -4.42 -5.49
C THR A 67 17.19 -3.27 -5.75
N ALA A 68 17.72 -2.08 -6.05
CA ALA A 68 16.89 -0.92 -6.39
C ALA A 68 16.04 -1.14 -7.66
N GLU A 69 16.48 -1.99 -8.58
CA GLU A 69 15.73 -2.34 -9.78
C GLU A 69 14.54 -3.24 -9.45
N GLU A 70 14.76 -4.31 -8.68
CA GLU A 70 13.70 -5.21 -8.19
C GLU A 70 12.67 -4.44 -7.36
N ALA A 71 13.15 -3.64 -6.39
CA ALA A 71 12.28 -2.87 -5.51
C ALA A 71 11.38 -1.89 -6.29
N LYS A 72 11.91 -1.24 -7.34
CA LYS A 72 11.13 -0.34 -8.16
C LYS A 72 10.05 -1.07 -8.95
N VAL A 73 10.34 -2.26 -9.48
CA VAL A 73 9.35 -3.07 -10.20
C VAL A 73 8.24 -3.49 -9.24
N ASP A 74 8.59 -4.08 -8.09
CA ASP A 74 7.64 -4.56 -7.11
C ASP A 74 6.73 -3.43 -6.57
N VAL A 75 7.33 -2.28 -6.24
CA VAL A 75 6.59 -1.12 -5.77
C VAL A 75 5.70 -0.54 -6.87
N ALA A 76 6.16 -0.50 -8.11
CA ALA A 76 5.34 -0.01 -9.23
C ALA A 76 4.12 -0.90 -9.47
N GLU A 77 4.29 -2.23 -9.41
CA GLU A 77 3.17 -3.18 -9.53
C GLU A 77 2.19 -3.03 -8.37
N LEU A 78 2.69 -2.91 -7.13
CA LEU A 78 1.85 -2.71 -5.96
C LEU A 78 1.04 -1.40 -6.03
N VAL A 79 1.68 -0.30 -6.41
CA VAL A 79 1.03 1.00 -6.59
C VAL A 79 -0.01 0.95 -7.72
N ALA A 80 0.26 0.20 -8.78
CA ALA A 80 -0.72 0.01 -9.86
C ALA A 80 -1.97 -0.74 -9.37
N GLU A 81 -1.82 -1.74 -8.50
CA GLU A 81 -2.98 -2.40 -7.86
C GLU A 81 -3.76 -1.42 -6.99
N TRP A 82 -3.08 -0.58 -6.20
CA TRP A 82 -3.73 0.46 -5.39
C TRP A 82 -4.53 1.46 -6.23
N GLN A 83 -4.02 1.83 -7.41
CA GLN A 83 -4.73 2.69 -8.34
C GLN A 83 -5.96 1.99 -8.95
N LYS A 84 -5.86 0.71 -9.32
CA LYS A 84 -7.00 -0.08 -9.84
C LYS A 84 -8.14 -0.18 -8.83
N VAL A 85 -7.80 -0.37 -7.55
CA VAL A 85 -8.81 -0.42 -6.50
C VAL A 85 -9.24 0.96 -5.99
N ASP A 86 -8.64 2.03 -6.52
CA ASP A 86 -8.98 3.44 -6.25
C ASP A 86 -8.74 3.87 -4.78
N VAL A 87 -7.64 3.39 -4.18
CA VAL A 87 -7.23 3.71 -2.79
C VAL A 87 -6.08 4.73 -2.69
N VAL A 88 -5.60 5.23 -3.83
CA VAL A 88 -4.55 6.27 -3.95
C VAL A 88 -5.08 7.43 -4.80
N GLU A 89 -4.65 8.67 -4.49
CA GLU A 89 -4.95 9.90 -5.24
C GLU A 89 -3.71 10.78 -5.48
#